data_AF-A0A949AM06-F1
#
_entry.id   AF-A0A949AM06-F1
#
_cell.length_a   1.000
_cell.length_b   1.000
_cell.length_c   1.000
_cell.angle_alpha   90.00
_cell.angle_beta   90.00
_cell.angle_gamma   90.00
#
_symmetry.space_group_name_H-M   'P 1'
#
loop_
_entity.id
_entity.type
_entity.pdbx_description
1 polymer ?
#
loop_
_entity_poly.entity_id
_entity_poly.type
_entity_poly.pdbx_seq_one_letter_code
_entity_poly.pdbx_strand_id
1 'polypeptide(L)' 'IFDPFFTTKEVGKGTGLGLSISYDIINKFNGEMKVFSEINKGTKFTIKLPL' A
#
# COMPACT_ATOMS: atom_id res chain seq x y z
N ILE A 1 -4.34 -4.66 4.25
CA ILE A 1 -2.90 -4.29 4.21
C ILE A 1 -2.66 -2.77 4.24
N PHE A 2 -3.71 -1.96 4.07
CA PHE A 2 -3.62 -0.50 4.08
C PHE A 2 -3.87 0.11 5.46
N ASP A 3 -4.18 -0.71 6.46
CA ASP A 3 -4.44 -0.21 7.81
C ASP A 3 -3.14 0.33 8.43
N PRO A 4 -3.18 1.46 9.16
CA PRO A 4 -2.03 1.96 9.88
C PRO A 4 -1.43 0.90 10.80
N PHE A 5 -0.09 0.86 10.86
CA PHE A 5 0.69 -0.09 11.67
C PHE A 5 0.60 -1.57 11.27
N PHE A 6 -0.16 -1.91 10.22
CA PHE A 6 -0.19 -3.28 9.70
C PHE A 6 1.18 -3.66 9.11
N THR A 7 1.78 -4.74 9.60
CA THR A 7 3.00 -5.29 9.02
C THR A 7 3.12 -6.78 9.28
N THR A 8 3.72 -7.51 8.35
CA THR A 8 4.14 -8.91 8.51
C THR A 8 5.59 -9.03 8.98
N LYS A 9 6.31 -7.91 9.11
CA LYS A 9 7.68 -7.89 9.62
C LYS A 9 7.68 -8.06 11.14
N GLU A 10 8.78 -8.62 11.64
CA GLU A 10 9.01 -8.73 13.08
C GLU A 10 9.03 -7.36 13.78
N VAL A 11 8.77 -7.38 15.09
CA VAL A 11 8.80 -6.19 15.95
C VAL A 11 10.13 -5.45 15.80
N GLY A 12 10.06 -4.13 15.60
CA GLY A 12 11.24 -3.28 15.41
C GLY A 12 11.82 -3.25 13.99
N LYS A 13 11.40 -4.13 13.07
CA LYS A 13 11.88 -4.15 11.67
C LYS A 13 11.00 -3.38 10.68
N GLY A 14 9.84 -2.90 11.13
CA GLY A 14 8.93 -2.11 10.31
C GLY A 14 7.87 -1.43 11.16
N THR A 15 7.50 -0.21 10.76
CA THR A 15 6.48 0.58 11.43
C THR A 15 5.06 0.28 10.94
N GLY A 16 4.93 -0.38 9.77
CA GLY A 16 3.62 -0.65 9.15
C GLY A 16 2.91 0.61 8.62
N LEU A 17 3.59 1.75 8.53
CA LEU A 17 2.95 3.02 8.16
C LEU A 17 2.98 3.33 6.66
N GLY A 18 4.00 2.89 5.93
CA GLY A 18 4.25 3.33 4.55
C GLY A 18 3.05 3.16 3.62
N LEU A 19 2.44 1.96 3.61
CA LEU A 19 1.35 1.66 2.70
C LEU A 19 0.05 2.39 3.06
N SER A 20 -0.24 2.56 4.36
CA SER A 20 -1.38 3.36 4.84
C SER A 20 -1.28 4.81 4.40
N ILE A 21 -0.10 5.43 4.58
CA ILE A 21 0.15 6.82 4.17
C ILE A 21 0.02 6.98 2.66
N SER A 22 0.60 6.07 1.87
CA SER A 22 0.47 6.12 0.41
C SER A 22 -0.98 6.01 -0.05
N TYR A 23 -1.76 5.09 0.54
CA TYR A 23 -3.16 4.91 0.22
C TYR A 23 -3.98 6.17 0.52
N ASP A 24 -3.77 6.78 1.69
CA ASP A 24 -4.42 8.03 2.07
C ASP A 24 -4.07 9.19 1.13
N ILE A 25 -2.79 9.33 0.75
CA ILE A 25 -2.35 10.36 -0.21
C ILE A 25 -3.08 10.18 -1.54
N ILE A 26 -3.10 8.97 -2.10
CA ILE A 26 -3.73 8.70 -3.39
C ILE A 26 -5.23 9.00 -3.35
N ASN A 27 -5.92 8.58 -2.28
CA ASN A 27 -7.34 8.88 -2.10
C ASN A 27 -7.61 10.39 -1.99
N LYS A 28 -6.74 11.16 -1.32
CA LYS A 28 -6.86 12.62 -1.22
C LYS A 28 -6.79 13.34 -2.57
N PHE A 29 -6.09 12.75 -3.54
CA PHE A 29 -6.04 13.25 -4.92
C PHE A 29 -7.10 12.60 -5.82
N ASN A 30 -8.16 12.02 -5.25
CA ASN A 30 -9.21 11.29 -5.97
C ASN A 30 -8.65 10.18 -6.87
N GLY A 31 -7.47 9.65 -6.52
CA GLY A 31 -6.83 8.56 -7.21
C GLY A 31 -7.34 7.19 -6.77
N GLU A 32 -6.97 6.17 -7.53
CA GLU A 32 -7.27 4.78 -7.28
C GLU A 32 -5.96 3.97 -7.18
N MET A 33 -5.86 3.07 -6.20
CA MET A 33 -4.78 2.08 -6.10
C MET A 33 -5.32 0.67 -6.30
N LYS A 34 -4.73 -0.07 -7.24
CA LYS A 34 -4.97 -1.50 -7.46
C LYS A 34 -3.75 -2.33 -7.07
N VAL A 35 -4.00 -3.49 -6.48
CA VAL A 35 -2.95 -4.44 -6.07
C VAL A 35 -3.15 -5.76 -6.80
N PHE A 36 -2.09 -6.23 -7.44
CA PHE A 36 -2.02 -7.57 -7.98
C PHE A 36 -0.84 -8.30 -7.32
N SER A 37 -1.08 -9.48 -6.77
CA SER A 37 -0.04 -10.29 -6.14
C SER A 37 -0.25 -11.74 -6.47
N GLU A 38 0.84 -12.45 -6.73
CA GLU A 38 0.82 -13.89 -6.91
C GLU A 38 1.98 -14.52 -6.12
N ILE A 39 1.69 -15.62 -5.43
CA ILE A 39 2.67 -16.34 -4.62
C ILE A 39 3.84 -16.76 -5.51
N ASN A 40 5.07 -16.52 -5.03
CA ASN A 40 6.31 -16.79 -5.76
C ASN A 40 6.51 -16.02 -7.08
N LYS A 41 5.66 -15.05 -7.42
CA LYS A 41 5.84 -14.16 -8.58
C LYS A 41 5.94 -12.67 -8.25
N GLY A 42 5.76 -12.31 -6.97
CA GLY A 42 5.88 -10.95 -6.46
C GLY A 42 4.55 -10.20 -6.43
N THR A 43 4.65 -8.89 -6.26
CA THR A 43 3.50 -7.99 -6.05
C THR A 43 3.67 -6.73 -6.90
N LYS A 44 2.57 -6.26 -7.49
CA LYS A 44 2.48 -5.04 -8.29
C LYS A 44 1.38 -4.15 -7.72
N PHE A 45 1.75 -2.89 -7.47
CA PHE A 45 0.81 -1.81 -7.14
C PHE A 45 0.66 -0.91 -8.37
N THR A 46 -0.57 -0.55 -8.71
CA THR A 46 -0.88 0.35 -9.84
C THR A 46 -1.69 1.52 -9.32
N ILE A 47 -1.23 2.73 -9.61
CA ILE A 47 -1.87 3.99 -9.18
C ILE A 47 -2.44 4.66 -10.41
N LYS A 48 -3.71 5.08 -10.34
CA LYS A 48 -4.39 5.88 -11.36
C LYS A 48 -4.83 7.18 -10.73
N LEU A 49 -4.42 8.31 -11.31
CA LEU A 49 -4.85 9.64 -10.88
C LEU A 49 -5.83 10.22 -11.91
N PRO A 50 -6.81 11.04 -11.47
CA PRO A 50 -7.65 11.80 -12.38
C PRO A 50 -6.83 12.86 -13.13
N LEU A 51 -7.33 13.28 -14.30
CA LEU A 51 -6.79 14.37 -15.12
C LEU A 51 -7.43 15.71 -14.73
#